data_AF-A0A3D0QJ03-F1
#
_entry.id   AF-A0A3D0QJ03-F1
#
_cell.length_a   1.000
_cell.length_b   1.000
_cell.length_c   1.000
_cell.angle_alpha   90.00
_cell.angle_beta   90.00
_cell.angle_gamma   90.00
#
_symmetry.space_group_name_H-M   'P 1'
#
loop_
_entity.id
_entity.type
_entity.pdbx_description
1 polymer ?
#
loop_
_entity_poly.entity_id
_entity_poly.type
_entity_poly.pdbx_seq_one_letter_code
_entity_poly.pdbx_strand_id
1 'polypeptide(L)'
;MKEKHPTKRQSRSAAKKKPQLNSPIPFDPGLVQLLRVNRSAVEARAVELGTRRTFKVEAQVAAYLTAIRCIDLTTLAGDDTPGRVRRLCAKALSPLEQEIRSHLGIGAEPLTVAAVCVYPAQVRPAVQFLGGQIPVASVATGFPSGQT
;
A
#
# COMPACT_ATOMS: atom_id res chain seq x y z
N MET A 1 -26.10 26.93 51.93
CA MET A 1 -26.31 25.54 51.48
C MET A 1 -25.90 25.45 50.01
N LYS A 2 -24.80 24.74 49.69
CA LYS A 2 -24.43 24.38 48.32
C LYS A 2 -24.04 22.89 48.36
N GLU A 3 -24.95 22.04 47.91
CA GLU A 3 -24.74 20.60 47.79
C GLU A 3 -23.67 20.31 46.73
N LYS A 4 -22.69 19.48 47.10
CA LYS A 4 -21.75 18.85 46.15
C LYS A 4 -22.35 17.52 45.72
N HIS A 5 -22.72 17.39 44.46
CA HIS A 5 -23.09 16.12 43.83
C HIS A 5 -21.82 15.30 43.53
N PRO A 6 -21.69 14.03 43.98
CA PRO A 6 -20.57 13.18 43.62
C PRO A 6 -20.91 12.35 42.38
N THR A 7 -20.26 12.62 41.25
CA THR A 7 -20.41 11.83 40.02
C THR A 7 -19.55 10.57 40.10
N LYS A 8 -20.17 9.42 40.41
CA LYS A 8 -19.53 8.09 40.36
C LYS A 8 -19.28 7.69 38.91
N ARG A 9 -18.03 7.75 38.45
CA ARG A 9 -17.61 7.23 37.15
C ARG A 9 -17.51 5.71 37.22
N GLN A 10 -18.55 5.00 36.75
CA GLN A 10 -18.51 3.54 36.63
C GLN A 10 -17.58 3.14 35.47
N SER A 11 -16.55 2.36 35.80
CA SER A 11 -15.64 1.74 34.84
C SER A 11 -16.37 0.61 34.09
N ARG A 12 -16.75 0.84 32.83
CA ARG A 12 -17.23 -0.23 31.94
C ARG A 12 -16.03 -1.01 31.41
N SER A 13 -15.79 -2.18 31.99
CA SER A 13 -14.92 -3.21 31.43
C SER A 13 -15.61 -3.82 30.20
N ALA A 14 -15.23 -3.40 29.00
CA ALA A 14 -15.67 -4.03 27.76
C ALA A 14 -14.86 -5.33 27.53
N ALA A 15 -15.54 -6.47 27.61
CA ALA A 15 -14.96 -7.76 27.26
C ALA A 15 -14.55 -7.75 25.77
N LYS A 16 -13.28 -8.00 25.48
CA LYS A 16 -12.75 -8.11 24.11
C LYS A 16 -13.38 -9.32 23.40
N LYS A 17 -14.30 -9.08 22.46
CA LYS A 17 -14.76 -10.12 21.52
C LYS A 17 -13.58 -10.55 20.65
N LYS A 18 -13.28 -11.85 20.61
CA LYS A 18 -12.30 -12.40 19.66
C LYS A 18 -12.82 -12.15 18.23
N PRO A 19 -11.98 -11.68 17.30
CA PRO A 19 -12.41 -11.44 15.92
C PRO A 19 -12.86 -12.77 15.30
N GLN A 20 -14.03 -12.75 14.66
CA GLN A 20 -14.57 -13.91 13.97
C GLN A 20 -13.75 -14.10 12.69
N LEU A 21 -12.94 -15.16 12.63
CA LEU A 21 -12.19 -15.52 11.43
C LEU A 21 -13.15 -16.13 10.40
N ASN A 22 -12.86 -15.94 9.11
CA ASN A 22 -13.53 -16.71 8.07
C ASN A 22 -13.23 -18.21 8.27
N SER A 23 -14.27 -19.02 8.32
CA SER A 23 -14.11 -20.47 8.36
C SER A 23 -13.45 -20.94 7.06
N PRO A 24 -12.35 -21.72 7.11
CA PRO A 24 -11.81 -22.31 5.91
C PRO A 24 -12.87 -23.22 5.29
N ILE A 25 -13.18 -22.98 4.02
CA ILE A 25 -14.05 -23.87 3.24
C ILE A 25 -13.18 -24.80 2.39
N PRO A 26 -13.58 -26.06 2.18
CA PRO A 26 -12.97 -26.91 1.17
C PRO A 26 -13.00 -26.22 -0.20
N PHE A 27 -11.98 -26.46 -1.03
CA PHE A 27 -11.98 -25.98 -2.40
C PHE A 27 -13.21 -26.55 -3.13
N ASP A 28 -14.06 -25.65 -3.63
CA ASP A 28 -15.23 -25.99 -4.44
C ASP A 28 -14.98 -25.55 -5.89
N PRO A 29 -14.72 -26.48 -6.83
CA PRO A 29 -14.57 -26.18 -8.25
C PRO A 29 -15.81 -25.49 -8.84
N GLY A 30 -16.99 -25.71 -8.27
CA GLY A 30 -18.25 -25.10 -8.68
C GLY A 30 -18.21 -23.58 -8.65
N LEU A 31 -17.51 -22.99 -7.68
CA LEU A 31 -17.34 -21.54 -7.58
C LEU A 31 -16.62 -20.93 -8.80
N VAL A 32 -15.73 -21.69 -9.43
CA VAL A 32 -15.03 -21.27 -10.66
C VAL A 32 -15.83 -21.66 -11.90
N GLN A 33 -16.42 -22.86 -11.90
CA GLN A 33 -17.18 -23.41 -13.04
C GLN A 33 -18.47 -22.65 -13.34
N LEU A 34 -19.08 -22.02 -12.32
CA LEU A 34 -20.27 -21.18 -12.46
C LEU A 34 -19.97 -19.78 -12.99
N LEU A 35 -18.70 -19.37 -13.02
CA LEU A 35 -18.32 -18.07 -13.58
C LEU A 35 -18.62 -18.06 -15.08
N ARG A 36 -19.54 -17.18 -15.48
CA ARG A 36 -19.81 -16.89 -16.89
C ARG A 36 -19.01 -15.67 -17.29
N VAL A 37 -18.05 -15.85 -18.17
CA VAL A 37 -17.27 -14.77 -18.77
C VAL A 37 -17.78 -14.53 -20.19
N ASN A 38 -18.01 -13.27 -20.55
CA ASN A 38 -18.27 -12.91 -21.93
C ASN A 38 -16.96 -13.01 -22.73
N ARG A 39 -16.71 -14.20 -23.28
CA ARG A 39 -15.48 -14.52 -24.00
C ARG A 39 -15.22 -13.53 -25.14
N SER A 40 -16.22 -13.25 -25.97
CA SER A 40 -16.08 -12.33 -27.11
C SER A 40 -15.70 -10.92 -26.67
N ALA A 41 -16.27 -10.42 -25.56
CA ALA A 41 -15.90 -9.12 -25.02
C ALA A 41 -14.46 -9.09 -24.48
N VAL A 42 -14.03 -10.16 -23.80
CA VAL A 42 -12.65 -10.28 -23.30
C VAL A 42 -11.65 -10.34 -24.46
N GLU A 43 -11.92 -11.15 -25.48
CA GLU A 43 -11.06 -11.28 -26.66
C GLU A 43 -10.97 -9.96 -27.43
N ALA A 44 -12.10 -9.29 -27.68
CA ALA A 44 -12.13 -7.98 -28.31
C ALA A 44 -11.32 -6.94 -27.51
N ARG A 45 -11.47 -6.95 -26.18
CA ARG A 45 -10.76 -6.03 -25.29
C ARG A 45 -9.25 -6.30 -25.29
N ALA A 46 -8.84 -7.56 -25.27
CA ALA A 46 -7.43 -7.95 -25.31
C ALA A 46 -6.76 -7.50 -26.61
N VAL A 47 -7.43 -7.66 -27.76
CA VAL A 47 -6.94 -7.18 -29.05
C VAL A 47 -6.82 -5.65 -29.05
N GLU A 48 -7.85 -4.94 -28.58
CA GLU A 48 -7.84 -3.47 -28.53
C GLU A 48 -6.71 -2.90 -27.65
N LEU A 49 -6.34 -3.58 -26.56
CA LEU A 49 -5.24 -3.13 -25.71
C LEU A 49 -3.90 -3.08 -26.47
N GLY A 50 -3.66 -4.04 -27.39
CA GLY A 50 -2.45 -4.09 -28.21
C GLY A 50 -2.41 -3.09 -29.37
N THR A 51 -3.57 -2.58 -29.82
CA THR A 51 -3.64 -1.60 -30.91
C THR A 51 -3.43 -0.15 -30.44
N ARG A 52 -3.45 0.08 -29.13
CA ARG A 52 -3.22 1.41 -28.55
C ARG A 52 -1.80 1.88 -28.86
N ARG A 53 -1.70 2.98 -29.60
CA ARG A 53 -0.43 3.65 -29.84
C ARG A 53 0.19 4.05 -28.51
N THR A 54 1.42 3.61 -28.28
CA THR A 54 2.22 4.06 -27.16
C THR A 54 2.70 5.49 -27.40
N PHE A 55 2.98 6.23 -26.34
CA PHE A 55 3.55 7.58 -26.45
C PHE A 55 4.95 7.53 -27.07
N LYS A 56 5.46 8.68 -27.52
CA LYS A 56 6.89 8.80 -27.87
C LYS A 56 7.76 8.36 -26.69
N VAL A 57 8.94 7.80 -26.95
CA VAL A 57 9.78 7.20 -25.91
C VAL A 57 10.09 8.18 -24.79
N GLU A 58 10.36 9.45 -25.13
CA GLU A 58 10.67 10.50 -24.16
C GLU A 58 9.45 10.80 -23.27
N ALA A 59 8.25 10.80 -23.85
CA ALA A 59 7.00 10.97 -23.11
C ALA A 59 6.71 9.77 -22.20
N GLN A 60 7.09 8.55 -22.61
CA GLN A 60 6.99 7.36 -21.75
C GLN A 60 7.94 7.46 -20.56
N VAL A 61 9.20 7.86 -20.79
CA VAL A 61 10.19 8.07 -19.72
C VAL A 61 9.66 9.08 -18.72
N ALA A 62 9.18 10.24 -19.18
CA ALA A 62 8.61 11.27 -18.32
C ALA A 62 7.40 10.74 -17.51
N ALA A 63 6.53 9.93 -18.15
CA ALA A 63 5.41 9.30 -17.47
C ALA A 63 5.85 8.29 -16.40
N TYR A 64 6.89 7.48 -16.64
CA TYR A 64 7.41 6.55 -15.64
C TYR A 64 8.09 7.26 -14.47
N LEU A 65 8.86 8.31 -14.73
CA LEU A 65 9.45 9.14 -13.67
C LEU A 65 8.36 9.81 -12.82
N THR A 66 7.29 10.27 -13.46
CA THR A 66 6.11 10.81 -12.76
C THR A 66 5.41 9.72 -11.95
N ALA A 67 5.25 8.52 -12.51
CA ALA A 67 4.65 7.40 -11.80
C ALA A 67 5.44 7.07 -10.53
N ILE A 68 6.78 7.03 -10.58
CA ILE A 68 7.63 6.83 -9.39
C ILE A 68 7.33 7.87 -8.31
N ARG A 69 7.23 9.15 -8.69
CA ARG A 69 6.92 10.26 -7.75
C ARG A 69 5.51 10.19 -7.16
N CYS A 70 4.62 9.40 -7.74
CA CYS A 70 3.24 9.21 -7.30
C CYS A 70 3.02 7.87 -6.57
N ILE A 71 4.06 7.05 -6.38
CA ILE A 71 3.94 5.75 -5.71
C ILE A 71 4.00 5.91 -4.19
N ASP A 72 3.05 5.30 -3.49
CA ASP A 72 3.20 4.94 -2.09
C ASP A 72 3.84 3.55 -2.01
N LEU A 73 5.16 3.51 -1.76
CA LEU A 73 5.90 2.25 -1.76
C LEU A 73 5.51 1.44 -0.53
N THR A 74 4.77 0.36 -0.75
CA THR A 74 3.97 -0.30 0.29
C THR A 74 4.56 -1.65 0.71
N THR A 75 4.58 -1.93 2.02
CA THR A 75 4.61 -3.30 2.55
C THR A 75 3.52 -3.49 3.60
N LEU A 76 2.68 -4.50 3.40
CA LEU A 76 1.61 -4.87 4.33
C LEU A 76 1.65 -6.39 4.56
N ALA A 77 2.86 -6.91 4.78
CA ALA A 77 3.07 -8.31 5.08
C ALA A 77 2.90 -8.55 6.59
N GLY A 78 2.21 -9.62 6.97
CA GLY A 78 1.96 -9.94 8.38
C GLY A 78 3.23 -10.29 9.17
N ASP A 79 4.31 -10.66 8.46
CA ASP A 79 5.63 -11.01 8.99
C ASP A 79 6.66 -9.88 8.84
N ASP A 80 6.21 -8.64 8.59
CA ASP A 80 7.12 -7.51 8.43
C ASP A 80 8.00 -7.29 9.67
N THR A 81 9.29 -7.12 9.43
CA THR A 81 10.29 -6.80 10.45
C THR A 81 10.87 -5.41 10.22
N PRO A 82 11.44 -4.75 11.26
CA PRO A 82 12.12 -3.47 11.07
C PRO A 82 13.22 -3.52 9.99
N GLY A 83 13.91 -4.65 9.83
CA GLY A 83 14.90 -4.84 8.78
C GLY A 83 14.32 -4.88 7.36
N ARG A 84 13.12 -5.46 7.18
CA ARG A 84 12.41 -5.43 5.89
C ARG A 84 11.93 -4.02 5.56
N VAL A 85 11.38 -3.32 6.54
CA VAL A 85 10.93 -1.93 6.42
C VAL A 85 12.10 -0.98 6.13
N ARG A 86 13.28 -1.20 6.73
CA ARG A 86 14.49 -0.44 6.41
C ARG A 86 14.88 -0.58 4.93
N ARG A 87 14.84 -1.80 4.37
CA ARG A 87 15.13 -2.05 2.94
C ARG A 87 14.11 -1.36 2.04
N LEU A 88 12.83 -1.39 2.41
CA LEU A 88 11.78 -0.64 1.73
C LEU A 88 12.08 0.86 1.73
N CYS A 89 12.43 1.43 2.89
CA CYS A 89 12.78 2.86 3.02
C CYS A 89 14.00 3.23 2.19
N ALA A 90 15.04 2.38 2.15
CA ALA A 90 16.20 2.61 1.29
C ALA A 90 15.82 2.62 -0.20
N LYS A 91 14.93 1.71 -0.63
CA LYS A 91 14.38 1.70 -1.99
C LYS A 91 13.50 2.93 -2.28
N ALA A 92 12.75 3.43 -1.29
CA ALA A 92 11.95 4.64 -1.42
C ALA A 92 12.82 5.89 -1.66
N LEU A 93 13.98 5.97 -0.99
CA LEU A 93 14.96 7.06 -1.13
C LEU A 93 15.74 6.98 -2.45
N SER A 94 15.97 5.77 -2.98
CA SER A 94 16.64 5.55 -4.26
C SER A 94 15.88 4.53 -5.11
N PRO A 95 14.72 4.93 -5.69
CA PRO A 95 13.82 4.02 -6.40
C PRO A 95 14.39 3.51 -7.71
N LEU A 96 15.34 4.24 -8.31
CA LEU A 96 15.97 3.91 -9.58
C LEU A 96 17.49 3.73 -9.40
N GLU A 97 18.05 2.76 -10.14
CA GLU A 97 19.49 2.49 -10.16
C GLU A 97 20.27 3.65 -10.80
N GLN A 98 21.49 3.89 -10.32
CA GLN A 98 22.31 5.04 -10.77
C GLN A 98 22.67 4.99 -12.25
N GLU A 99 22.94 3.80 -12.80
CA GLU A 99 23.25 3.63 -14.22
C GLU A 99 22.07 4.06 -15.10
N ILE A 100 20.85 3.61 -14.75
CA ILE A 100 19.62 4.03 -15.45
C ILE A 100 19.42 5.54 -15.33
N ARG A 101 19.62 6.12 -14.13
CA ARG A 101 19.52 7.58 -13.94
C ARG A 101 20.50 8.35 -14.82
N SER A 102 21.70 7.82 -15.01
CA SER A 102 22.74 8.41 -15.86
C SER A 102 22.35 8.33 -17.32
N HIS A 103 21.86 7.18 -17.79
CA HIS A 103 21.35 7.02 -19.16
C HIS A 103 20.15 7.92 -19.48
N LEU A 104 19.30 8.19 -18.50
CA LEU A 104 18.15 9.10 -18.65
C LEU A 104 18.52 10.59 -18.49
N GLY A 105 19.77 10.91 -18.14
CA GLY A 105 20.21 12.30 -17.97
C GLY A 105 19.68 13.01 -16.71
N ILE A 106 19.16 12.26 -15.72
CA ILE A 106 18.56 12.80 -14.48
C ILE A 106 19.45 12.62 -13.24
N GLY A 107 20.75 12.37 -13.43
CA GLY A 107 21.68 12.02 -12.35
C GLY A 107 21.63 12.97 -11.15
N ALA A 108 21.52 14.28 -11.39
CA ALA A 108 21.49 15.30 -10.34
C ALA A 108 20.10 15.56 -9.71
N GLU A 109 19.02 15.11 -10.34
CA GLU A 109 17.67 15.43 -9.87
C GLU A 109 17.25 14.45 -8.74
N PRO A 110 16.74 14.93 -7.59
CA PRO A 110 16.21 14.05 -6.57
C PRO A 110 14.95 13.33 -7.10
N LEU A 111 14.99 12.00 -7.09
CA LEU A 111 13.88 11.14 -7.44
C LEU A 111 13.56 10.27 -6.23
N THR A 112 12.45 10.55 -5.58
CA THR A 112 11.89 9.74 -4.49
C THR A 112 10.49 9.28 -4.86
N VAL A 113 9.99 8.30 -4.12
CA VAL A 113 8.57 7.94 -4.14
C VAL A 113 7.72 9.00 -3.41
N ALA A 114 6.40 8.93 -3.53
CA ALA A 114 5.47 9.84 -2.85
C ALA A 114 5.46 9.62 -1.34
N ALA A 115 5.37 8.35 -0.91
CA ALA A 115 5.36 7.95 0.49
C ALA A 115 5.84 6.51 0.66
N VAL A 116 6.01 6.09 1.91
CA VAL A 116 6.11 4.68 2.30
C VAL A 116 4.88 4.30 3.09
N CYS A 117 4.16 3.25 2.67
CA CYS A 117 2.96 2.76 3.35
C CYS A 117 3.24 1.44 4.08
N VAL A 118 2.94 1.38 5.37
CA VAL A 118 3.22 0.23 6.23
C VAL A 118 2.07 -0.10 7.18
N TYR A 119 2.13 -1.25 7.86
CA TYR A 119 1.25 -1.50 9.00
C TYR A 119 1.56 -0.56 10.18
N PRO A 120 0.59 -0.26 11.07
CA PRO A 120 0.78 0.62 12.22
C PRO A 120 1.99 0.28 13.09
N ALA A 121 2.24 -1.02 13.31
CA ALA A 121 3.38 -1.49 14.10
C ALA A 121 4.75 -1.11 13.51
N GLN A 122 4.82 -0.86 12.19
CA GLN A 122 6.04 -0.53 11.45
C GLN A 122 6.20 0.96 11.17
N VAL A 123 5.24 1.81 11.56
CA VAL A 123 5.32 3.27 11.38
C VAL A 123 6.54 3.85 12.09
N ARG A 124 6.75 3.50 13.36
CA ARG A 124 7.89 4.01 14.14
C ARG A 124 9.23 3.63 13.52
N PRO A 125 9.51 2.36 13.17
CA PRO A 125 10.68 1.99 12.39
C PRO A 125 10.84 2.79 11.10
N ALA A 126 9.78 2.92 10.28
CA ALA A 126 9.85 3.64 9.01
C ALA A 126 10.21 5.12 9.20
N VAL A 127 9.55 5.82 10.13
CA VAL A 127 9.84 7.24 10.45
C VAL A 127 11.29 7.41 10.91
N GLN A 128 11.78 6.51 11.77
CA GLN A 128 13.17 6.56 12.24
C GLN A 128 14.18 6.39 11.10
N PHE A 129 13.91 5.53 10.11
CA PHE A 129 14.82 5.32 8.99
C PHE A 129 14.76 6.40 7.93
N LEU A 130 13.58 6.96 7.66
CA LEU A 130 13.41 8.00 6.64
C LEU A 130 13.83 9.39 7.12
N GLY A 131 13.82 9.64 8.43
CA GLY A 131 14.26 10.91 8.99
C GLY A 131 13.49 12.13 8.44
N GLY A 132 12.24 11.93 8.03
CA GLY A 132 11.38 12.99 7.47
C GLY A 132 11.59 13.31 5.99
N GLN A 133 12.48 12.60 5.28
CA GLN A 133 12.73 12.84 3.85
C GLN A 133 11.56 12.41 2.95
N ILE A 134 10.83 11.36 3.36
CA ILE A 134 9.66 10.83 2.65
C ILE A 134 8.53 10.64 3.68
N PRO A 135 7.29 11.04 3.36
CA PRO A 135 6.13 10.77 4.20
C PRO A 135 5.94 9.29 4.52
N VAL A 136 5.47 8.99 5.72
CA VAL A 136 5.08 7.63 6.12
C VAL A 136 3.56 7.58 6.24
N ALA A 137 2.94 6.77 5.40
CA ALA A 137 1.54 6.41 5.46
C ALA A 137 1.35 5.09 6.23
N SER A 138 0.16 4.89 6.77
CA SER A 138 -0.23 3.63 7.39
C SER A 138 -1.69 3.32 7.10
N VAL A 139 -1.99 2.04 6.93
CA VAL A 139 -3.37 1.55 6.96
C VAL A 139 -3.95 1.69 8.38
N ALA A 140 -5.28 1.77 8.49
CA ALA A 140 -5.99 1.99 9.75
C ALA A 140 -7.24 1.08 9.89
N THR A 141 -7.86 1.15 11.08
CA THR A 141 -9.26 0.76 11.39
C THR A 141 -9.83 -0.37 10.53
N GLY A 142 -9.54 -1.61 10.93
CA GLY A 142 -10.15 -2.79 10.32
C GLY A 142 -9.47 -3.32 9.08
N PHE A 143 -8.41 -2.69 8.56
CA PHE A 143 -7.68 -3.25 7.42
C PHE A 143 -7.16 -4.69 7.72
N PRO A 144 -7.32 -5.66 6.81
CA PRO A 144 -7.93 -5.52 5.48
C PRO A 144 -9.46 -5.75 5.44
N SER A 145 -10.06 -6.27 6.52
CA SER A 145 -11.47 -6.72 6.55
C SER A 145 -12.51 -5.60 6.66
N GLY A 146 -12.11 -4.39 7.01
CA GLY A 146 -13.00 -3.24 7.22
C GLY A 146 -13.86 -3.32 8.49
N GLN A 147 -13.55 -4.21 9.44
CA GLN A 147 -14.30 -4.35 10.69
C GLN A 147 -13.81 -3.35 11.75
N THR A 148 -14.74 -2.70 12.46
CA THR A 148 -14.45 -1.68 13.50
C THR A 148 -14.55 -2.22 14.92
#